data_AF-A0A9Q0QKK9-F1
#
_entry.id   AF-A0A9Q0QKK9-F1
#
_cell.length_a   1.000
_cell.length_b   1.000
_cell.length_c   1.000
_cell.angle_alpha   90.00
_cell.angle_beta   90.00
_cell.angle_gamma   90.00
#
_symmetry.space_group_name_H-M   'P 1'
#
loop_
_entity.id
_entity.type
_entity.pdbx_description
1 polymer ?
#
loop_
_entity_poly.entity_id
_entity_poly.type
_entity_poly.pdbx_seq_one_letter_code
_entity_poly.pdbx_strand_id
1 'polypeptide(L)'
;MCSDSSATTVRATVVQASTVFYDTPATLDKAERLLAEAAGYGSQLVVFPEAFIGGYPRGSSFGAIIGSRTAKGREDFRKYHASAIDVPGPEVDRLAAMAGKYKVYLVMGVIEREGYTLYCTVLFFDSQGHYMGKHRKIMPTAVERIVWGFGDGSTIPVFATPIGKIGAAICWENRMPLLRTAMYGKGIEIYCAPTADSRDTWQATMTHIALEGGCFVLSANQFCRRKDYPPPPEYVFLGTEEDLTPDSVVCAGRQCHYITIGNCSGWTQL
;
A
#
# COMPACT_ATOMS: atom_id res chain seq x y z
N MET A 1 29.51 31.56 -6.03
CA MET A 1 29.97 30.16 -5.96
C MET A 1 28.77 29.30 -6.29
N CYS A 2 28.66 28.82 -7.54
CA CYS A 2 27.68 27.78 -7.87
C CYS A 2 28.13 26.51 -7.17
N SER A 3 27.41 26.08 -6.14
CA SER A 3 27.56 24.73 -5.61
C SER A 3 27.19 23.76 -6.73
N ASP A 4 28.16 22.96 -7.15
CA ASP A 4 27.96 21.85 -8.07
C ASP A 4 27.06 20.83 -7.36
N SER A 5 25.74 21.02 -7.48
CA SER A 5 24.73 20.13 -6.93
C SER A 5 24.70 18.89 -7.82
N SER A 6 25.61 17.93 -7.59
CA SER A 6 25.45 16.59 -8.16
C SER A 6 24.07 16.08 -7.78
N ALA A 7 23.25 15.72 -8.77
CA ALA A 7 21.91 15.18 -8.52
C ALA A 7 22.02 14.01 -7.52
N THR A 8 21.23 14.05 -6.45
CA THR A 8 21.28 13.01 -5.41
C THR A 8 20.64 11.75 -5.97
N THR A 9 21.45 10.73 -6.23
CA THR A 9 20.96 9.41 -6.64
C THR A 9 20.37 8.68 -5.44
N VAL A 10 19.09 8.33 -5.53
CA VAL A 10 18.35 7.57 -4.50
C VAL A 10 18.04 6.18 -5.02
N ARG A 11 18.25 5.15 -4.19
CA ARG A 11 17.82 3.77 -4.50
C ARG A 11 16.54 3.46 -3.73
N ALA A 12 15.51 3.02 -4.44
CA ALA A 12 14.24 2.60 -3.86
C ALA A 12 13.93 1.14 -4.21
N THR A 13 13.12 0.48 -3.37
CA THR A 13 12.56 -0.86 -3.57
C THR A 13 11.04 -0.79 -3.46
N VAL A 14 10.31 -1.46 -4.37
CA VAL A 14 8.88 -1.73 -4.27
C VAL A 14 8.72 -3.21 -3.97
N VAL A 15 7.91 -3.54 -2.97
CA VAL A 15 7.73 -4.92 -2.52
C VAL A 15 6.53 -5.54 -3.23
N GLN A 16 6.72 -6.72 -3.81
CA GLN A 16 5.63 -7.52 -4.36
C GLN A 16 5.39 -8.78 -3.51
N ALA A 17 4.54 -8.66 -2.49
CA ALA A 17 4.26 -9.78 -1.59
C ALA A 17 2.80 -9.82 -1.13
N SER A 18 2.31 -11.01 -0.79
CA SER A 18 1.04 -11.23 -0.10
C SER A 18 1.16 -10.97 1.40
N THR A 19 0.03 -10.65 2.03
CA THR A 19 -0.15 -10.66 3.49
C THR A 19 -0.29 -12.10 4.01
N VAL A 20 -0.05 -12.35 5.31
CA VAL A 20 -0.53 -13.56 5.98
C VAL A 20 -1.91 -13.22 6.53
N PHE A 21 -2.95 -13.52 5.74
CA PHE A 21 -4.30 -13.01 5.99
C PHE A 21 -4.83 -13.45 7.37
N TYR A 22 -5.39 -12.51 8.13
CA TYR A 22 -5.81 -12.62 9.54
C TYR A 22 -4.71 -12.79 10.61
N ASP A 23 -3.43 -12.90 10.24
CA ASP A 23 -2.31 -12.97 11.18
C ASP A 23 -1.39 -11.75 11.05
N THR A 24 -1.74 -10.69 11.79
CA THR A 24 -1.01 -9.42 11.80
C THR A 24 0.42 -9.57 12.31
N PRO A 25 0.70 -10.27 13.44
CA PRO A 25 2.06 -10.55 13.88
C PRO A 25 2.91 -11.27 12.83
N ALA A 26 2.41 -12.34 12.21
CA ALA A 26 3.16 -13.06 11.18
C ALA A 26 3.40 -12.21 9.92
N THR A 27 2.46 -11.33 9.58
CA THR A 27 2.62 -10.38 8.48
C THR A 27 3.69 -9.33 8.80
N LEU A 28 3.79 -8.86 10.04
CA LEU A 28 4.86 -7.96 10.48
C LEU A 28 6.24 -8.65 10.43
N ASP A 29 6.34 -9.92 10.83
CA ASP A 29 7.57 -10.71 10.68
C ASP A 29 7.98 -10.84 9.20
N LYS A 30 7.01 -11.08 8.32
CA LYS A 30 7.23 -11.11 6.86
C LYS A 30 7.69 -9.74 6.34
N ALA A 31 7.09 -8.65 6.81
CA ALA A 31 7.49 -7.29 6.45
C ALA A 31 8.95 -7.02 6.86
N GLU A 32 9.36 -7.42 8.07
CA GLU A 32 10.72 -7.23 8.56
C GLU A 32 11.75 -7.94 7.69
N ARG A 33 11.48 -9.21 7.33
CA ARG A 33 12.37 -9.97 6.45
C ARG A 33 12.54 -9.32 5.08
N LEU A 34 11.44 -8.89 4.46
CA LEU A 34 11.48 -8.23 3.15
C LEU A 34 12.18 -6.86 3.23
N LEU A 35 12.00 -6.15 4.34
CA LEU A 35 12.70 -4.89 4.59
C LEU A 35 14.21 -5.10 4.76
N ALA A 36 14.62 -6.16 5.46
CA ALA A 36 16.01 -6.54 5.61
C ALA A 36 16.66 -6.90 4.27
N GLU A 37 15.95 -7.66 3.42
CA GLU A 37 16.40 -7.98 2.06
C GLU A 37 16.57 -6.70 1.23
N ALA A 38 15.56 -5.82 1.20
CA ALA A 38 15.62 -4.53 0.50
C ALA A 38 16.81 -3.66 0.98
N ALA A 39 17.04 -3.59 2.30
CA ALA A 39 18.18 -2.90 2.87
C ALA A 39 19.52 -3.54 2.47
N GLY A 40 19.57 -4.86 2.31
CA GLY A 40 20.73 -5.59 1.78
C GLY A 40 21.12 -5.17 0.36
N TYR A 41 20.14 -4.72 -0.44
CA TYR A 41 20.40 -4.12 -1.77
C TYR A 41 20.79 -2.64 -1.69
N GLY A 42 20.93 -2.05 -0.51
CA GLY A 42 21.29 -0.64 -0.31
C GLY A 42 20.14 0.34 -0.60
N SER A 43 18.90 -0.12 -0.50
CA SER A 43 17.73 0.74 -0.69
C SER A 43 17.60 1.75 0.44
N GLN A 44 17.23 2.97 0.09
CA GLN A 44 16.98 4.09 1.01
C GLN A 44 15.49 4.33 1.23
N LEU A 45 14.64 3.88 0.31
CA LEU A 45 13.17 3.94 0.38
C LEU A 45 12.57 2.58 0.03
N VAL A 46 11.62 2.10 0.83
CA VAL A 46 10.90 0.86 0.57
C VAL A 46 9.39 1.10 0.62
N VAL A 47 8.68 0.69 -0.44
CA VAL A 47 7.23 0.88 -0.59
C VAL A 47 6.52 -0.47 -0.59
N PHE A 48 5.57 -0.65 0.32
CA PHE A 48 4.74 -1.85 0.41
C PHE A 48 3.37 -1.67 -0.26
N PRO A 49 2.70 -2.76 -0.67
CA PRO A 49 1.38 -2.72 -1.30
C PRO A 49 0.25 -2.15 -0.43
N GLU A 50 -0.88 -1.85 -1.08
CA GLU A 50 -2.14 -1.46 -0.43
C GLU A 50 -2.60 -2.57 0.53
N ALA A 51 -3.02 -2.18 1.75
CA ALA A 51 -3.56 -3.07 2.76
C ALA A 51 -2.66 -4.30 3.07
N PHE A 52 -1.34 -4.13 3.05
CA PHE A 52 -0.40 -5.21 3.35
C PHE A 52 -0.55 -5.72 4.79
N ILE A 53 -0.56 -4.80 5.77
CA ILE A 53 -0.96 -5.10 7.15
C ILE A 53 -2.49 -5.05 7.25
N GLY A 54 -3.10 -6.07 7.87
CA GLY A 54 -4.55 -6.23 7.99
C GLY A 54 -5.20 -6.91 6.78
N GLY A 55 -4.58 -6.83 5.59
CA GLY A 55 -4.95 -7.59 4.41
C GLY A 55 -6.06 -6.96 3.55
N TYR A 56 -5.97 -7.18 2.24
CA TYR A 56 -7.01 -6.78 1.29
C TYR A 56 -8.07 -7.89 1.14
N PRO A 57 -9.36 -7.65 1.44
CA PRO A 57 -10.40 -8.69 1.48
C PRO A 57 -10.93 -9.02 0.08
N ARG A 58 -10.04 -9.53 -0.79
CA ARG A 58 -10.34 -9.84 -2.20
C ARG A 58 -11.47 -10.86 -2.33
N GLY A 59 -12.46 -10.56 -3.16
CA GLY A 59 -13.58 -11.48 -3.42
C GLY A 59 -14.59 -11.60 -2.27
N SER A 60 -14.41 -10.86 -1.17
CA SER A 60 -15.40 -10.83 -0.08
C SER A 60 -16.38 -9.67 -0.26
N SER A 61 -17.67 -9.94 -0.03
CA SER A 61 -18.70 -8.91 0.17
C SER A 61 -19.15 -8.82 1.64
N PHE A 62 -18.49 -9.58 2.53
CA PHE A 62 -18.93 -9.77 3.92
C PHE A 62 -20.42 -10.14 4.04
N GLY A 63 -20.94 -10.89 3.07
CA GLY A 63 -22.34 -11.34 3.06
C GLY A 63 -23.36 -10.21 2.99
N ALA A 64 -22.95 -9.01 2.58
CA ALA A 64 -23.84 -7.87 2.42
C ALA A 64 -24.41 -7.82 1.01
N ILE A 65 -25.74 -7.75 0.94
CA ILE A 65 -26.51 -7.47 -0.28
C ILE A 65 -27.55 -6.39 0.02
N ILE A 66 -28.26 -5.92 -1.00
CA ILE A 66 -29.35 -4.96 -0.81
C ILE A 66 -30.42 -5.59 0.11
N GLY A 67 -30.66 -4.95 1.25
CA GLY A 67 -31.71 -5.37 2.21
C GLY A 67 -31.36 -6.56 3.11
N SER A 68 -30.19 -7.21 2.98
CA SER A 68 -29.85 -8.37 3.81
C SER A 68 -28.36 -8.46 4.15
N ARG A 69 -28.07 -9.00 5.35
CA ARG A 69 -26.72 -9.27 5.86
C ARG A 69 -26.70 -10.62 6.53
N THR A 70 -25.85 -11.52 6.05
CA THR A 70 -25.78 -12.89 6.59
C THR A 70 -25.11 -12.92 7.98
N ALA A 71 -25.43 -13.93 8.79
CA ALA A 71 -24.78 -14.12 10.09
C ALA A 71 -23.27 -14.40 9.94
N LYS A 72 -22.92 -15.22 8.95
CA LYS A 72 -21.53 -15.49 8.58
C LYS A 72 -20.78 -14.22 8.20
N GLY A 73 -21.39 -13.35 7.39
CA GLY A 73 -20.78 -12.08 6.98
C GLY A 73 -20.43 -11.15 8.15
N ARG A 74 -21.27 -11.12 9.20
CA ARG A 74 -20.97 -10.38 10.44
C ARG A 74 -19.76 -10.95 11.18
N GLU A 75 -19.65 -12.27 11.23
CA GLU A 75 -18.52 -12.96 11.86
C GLU A 75 -17.23 -12.75 11.06
N ASP A 76 -17.29 -12.83 9.74
CA ASP A 76 -16.15 -12.56 8.85
C ASP A 76 -15.66 -11.11 8.99
N PHE A 77 -16.59 -10.15 9.07
CA PHE A 77 -16.23 -8.74 9.30
C PHE A 77 -15.62 -8.53 10.70
N ARG A 78 -16.14 -9.22 11.72
CA ARG A 78 -15.57 -9.17 13.09
C ARG A 78 -14.13 -9.69 13.11
N LYS A 79 -13.84 -10.79 12.43
CA LYS A 79 -12.47 -11.32 12.28
C LYS A 79 -11.57 -10.32 11.55
N TYR A 80 -12.04 -9.76 10.44
CA TYR A 80 -11.31 -8.75 9.68
C TYR A 80 -11.01 -7.49 10.50
N HIS A 81 -11.98 -7.00 11.27
CA HIS A 81 -11.80 -5.87 12.18
C HIS A 81 -10.78 -6.18 13.29
N ALA A 82 -10.79 -7.40 13.84
CA ALA A 82 -9.82 -7.82 14.86
C ALA A 82 -8.38 -7.88 14.34
N SER A 83 -8.17 -8.11 13.04
CA SER A 83 -6.84 -8.12 12.41
C SER A 83 -6.34 -6.72 11.99
N ALA A 84 -7.15 -5.68 12.09
CA ALA A 84 -6.72 -4.30 11.86
C ALA A 84 -5.85 -3.77 13.02
N ILE A 85 -5.07 -2.72 12.76
CA ILE A 85 -4.16 -2.10 13.74
C ILE A 85 -4.68 -0.73 14.18
N ASP A 86 -4.33 -0.30 15.39
CA ASP A 86 -4.60 1.06 15.85
C ASP A 86 -3.42 1.98 15.48
N VAL A 87 -3.69 3.24 15.14
CA VAL A 87 -2.67 4.22 14.73
C VAL A 87 -2.83 5.54 15.50
N PRO A 88 -1.94 5.87 16.45
CA PRO A 88 -0.74 5.13 16.85
C PRO A 88 -1.04 3.87 17.67
N GLY A 89 -0.08 2.94 17.72
CA GLY A 89 -0.20 1.64 18.41
C GLY A 89 1.08 0.80 18.35
N PRO A 90 1.12 -0.36 19.02
CA PRO A 90 2.32 -1.18 19.13
C PRO A 90 2.84 -1.69 17.77
N GLU A 91 1.96 -1.90 16.79
CA GLU A 91 2.37 -2.28 15.43
C GLU A 91 3.05 -1.11 14.70
N VAL A 92 2.64 0.14 14.96
CA VAL A 92 3.28 1.35 14.42
C VAL A 92 4.67 1.52 15.03
N ASP A 93 4.81 1.32 16.35
CA ASP A 93 6.10 1.38 17.03
C ASP A 93 7.07 0.32 16.49
N ARG A 94 6.56 -0.89 16.23
CA ARG A 94 7.34 -1.97 15.61
C ARG A 94 7.78 -1.58 14.19
N LEU A 95 6.90 -1.02 13.36
CA LEU A 95 7.22 -0.54 12.01
C LEU A 95 8.28 0.57 12.04
N ALA A 96 8.16 1.50 12.97
CA ALA A 96 9.11 2.58 13.18
C ALA A 96 10.49 2.02 13.59
N ALA A 97 10.53 1.11 14.55
CA ALA A 97 11.78 0.43 14.96
C ALA A 97 12.44 -0.33 13.81
N MET A 98 11.65 -1.00 12.95
CA MET A 98 12.16 -1.65 11.75
C MET A 98 12.78 -0.65 10.77
N ALA A 99 12.09 0.46 10.46
CA ALA A 99 12.60 1.50 9.57
C ALA A 99 13.94 2.09 10.07
N GLY A 100 14.04 2.39 11.37
CA GLY A 100 15.27 2.89 12.00
C GLY A 100 16.41 1.87 12.02
N LYS A 101 16.10 0.60 12.35
CA LYS A 101 17.07 -0.51 12.37
C LYS A 101 17.75 -0.69 11.01
N TYR A 102 16.99 -0.62 9.92
CA TYR A 102 17.49 -0.80 8.57
C TYR A 102 17.89 0.51 7.87
N LYS A 103 17.71 1.67 8.53
CA LYS A 103 18.02 3.01 8.02
C LYS A 103 17.34 3.34 6.69
N VAL A 104 16.07 2.97 6.56
CA VAL A 104 15.27 3.17 5.34
C VAL A 104 14.05 4.02 5.63
N TYR A 105 13.65 4.84 4.65
CA TYR A 105 12.30 5.39 4.61
C TYR A 105 11.32 4.26 4.27
N LEU A 106 10.22 4.18 5.01
CA LEU A 106 9.23 3.13 4.83
C LEU A 106 7.86 3.73 4.53
N VAL A 107 7.24 3.28 3.44
CA VAL A 107 5.86 3.57 3.08
C VAL A 107 5.06 2.27 3.17
N MET A 108 4.14 2.18 4.13
CA MET A 108 3.43 0.95 4.47
C MET A 108 1.91 1.09 4.34
N GLY A 109 1.30 0.26 3.50
CA GLY A 109 -0.16 0.13 3.43
C GLY A 109 -0.71 -0.72 4.57
N VAL A 110 -1.67 -0.18 5.32
CA VAL A 110 -2.29 -0.81 6.48
C VAL A 110 -3.81 -0.68 6.46
N ILE A 111 -4.48 -1.57 7.20
CA ILE A 111 -5.86 -1.37 7.62
C ILE A 111 -5.84 -0.83 9.05
N GLU A 112 -6.21 0.43 9.17
CA GLU A 112 -6.31 1.15 10.43
C GLU A 112 -7.70 0.97 11.03
N ARG A 113 -7.77 0.83 12.35
CA ARG A 113 -9.00 0.83 13.13
C ARG A 113 -9.08 2.09 13.99
N GLU A 114 -10.26 2.69 14.02
CA GLU A 114 -10.62 3.74 14.97
C GLU A 114 -12.03 3.43 15.51
N GLY A 115 -12.09 2.95 16.75
CA GLY A 115 -13.31 2.35 17.30
C GLY A 115 -13.77 1.15 16.46
N TYR A 116 -14.98 1.22 15.92
CA TYR A 116 -15.56 0.18 15.06
C TYR A 116 -15.43 0.45 13.56
N THR A 117 -14.77 1.55 13.17
CA THR A 117 -14.56 1.91 11.77
C THR A 117 -13.18 1.44 11.31
N LEU A 118 -13.11 0.91 10.09
CA LEU A 118 -11.86 0.56 9.43
C LEU A 118 -11.53 1.59 8.35
N TYR A 119 -10.25 1.90 8.18
CA TYR A 119 -9.75 2.81 7.16
C TYR A 119 -8.64 2.13 6.36
N CYS A 120 -8.66 2.32 5.04
CA CYS A 120 -7.52 1.99 4.20
C CYS A 120 -6.51 3.14 4.29
N THR A 121 -5.35 2.87 4.87
CA THR A 121 -4.40 3.89 5.29
C THR A 121 -3.00 3.56 4.77
N VAL A 122 -2.21 4.58 4.44
CA VAL A 122 -0.77 4.45 4.21
C VAL A 122 -0.01 5.23 5.28
N LEU A 123 1.02 4.60 5.85
CA LEU A 123 1.87 5.16 6.91
C LEU A 123 3.26 5.48 6.36
N PHE A 124 3.89 6.52 6.92
CA PHE A 124 5.22 6.96 6.56
C PHE A 124 6.15 6.95 7.78
N PHE A 125 7.35 6.41 7.59
CA PHE A 125 8.40 6.37 8.61
C PHE A 125 9.72 6.85 8.05
N ASP A 126 10.49 7.57 8.87
CA ASP A 126 11.84 8.03 8.50
C ASP A 126 12.92 6.96 8.78
N SER A 127 14.13 7.21 8.26
CA SER A 127 15.28 6.32 8.44
C SER A 127 15.88 6.34 9.85
N GLN A 128 15.38 7.19 10.75
CA GLN A 128 15.73 7.19 12.17
C GLN A 128 14.73 6.40 13.02
N GLY A 129 13.65 5.92 12.40
CA GLY A 129 12.60 5.17 13.08
C GLY A 129 11.56 6.06 13.76
N HIS A 130 11.29 7.24 13.22
CA HIS A 130 10.15 8.06 13.64
C HIS A 130 8.96 7.85 12.71
N TYR A 131 7.77 7.81 13.31
CA TYR A 131 6.50 7.89 12.59
C TYR A 131 6.26 9.32 12.10
N MET A 132 6.20 9.51 10.78
CA MET A 132 6.06 10.83 10.15
C MET A 132 4.59 11.25 9.99
N GLY A 133 3.70 10.28 9.79
CA GLY A 133 2.27 10.53 9.63
C GLY A 133 1.57 9.49 8.76
N LYS A 134 0.30 9.78 8.42
CA LYS A 134 -0.57 8.89 7.63
C LYS A 134 -1.36 9.64 6.56
N HIS A 135 -1.86 8.87 5.60
CA HIS A 135 -2.91 9.26 4.67
C HIS A 135 -4.02 8.20 4.65
N ARG A 136 -5.26 8.61 4.93
CA ARG A 136 -6.44 7.76 4.79
C ARG A 136 -7.02 7.94 3.38
N LYS A 137 -7.31 6.83 2.70
CA LYS A 137 -7.98 6.82 1.38
C LYS A 137 -9.25 7.66 1.45
N ILE A 138 -9.35 8.70 0.64
CA ILE A 138 -10.45 9.68 0.67
C ILE A 138 -11.77 8.98 0.36
N MET A 139 -11.78 8.14 -0.68
CA MET A 139 -13.00 7.51 -1.15
C MET A 139 -12.76 6.04 -1.51
N PRO A 140 -13.22 5.10 -0.68
CA PRO A 140 -13.20 3.67 -1.02
C PRO A 140 -13.97 3.40 -2.33
N THR A 141 -13.45 2.48 -3.13
CA THR A 141 -13.97 2.17 -4.46
C THR A 141 -15.07 1.11 -4.38
N ALA A 142 -16.24 1.40 -4.96
CA ALA A 142 -17.34 0.44 -5.10
C ALA A 142 -17.68 -0.29 -3.78
N VAL A 143 -17.52 -1.62 -3.74
CA VAL A 143 -17.83 -2.46 -2.58
C VAL A 143 -16.92 -2.18 -1.38
N GLU A 144 -15.75 -1.58 -1.55
CA GLU A 144 -14.92 -1.17 -0.41
C GLU A 144 -15.66 -0.22 0.55
N ARG A 145 -16.69 0.50 0.08
CA ARG A 145 -17.51 1.44 0.88
C ARG A 145 -18.37 0.77 1.95
N ILE A 146 -18.60 -0.54 1.86
CA ILE A 146 -19.28 -1.28 2.93
C ILE A 146 -18.29 -1.78 3.99
N VAL A 147 -16.99 -1.60 3.77
CA VAL A 147 -15.91 -2.10 4.63
C VAL A 147 -15.14 -0.96 5.28
N TRP A 148 -14.76 0.05 4.50
CA TRP A 148 -13.88 1.14 4.91
C TRP A 148 -14.58 2.48 4.95
N GLY A 149 -14.17 3.31 5.91
CA GLY A 149 -14.60 4.71 6.05
C GLY A 149 -13.95 5.63 5.02
N PHE A 150 -14.50 6.84 4.93
CA PHE A 150 -13.99 7.92 4.08
C PHE A 150 -12.88 8.69 4.82
N GLY A 151 -11.76 8.90 4.14
CA GLY A 151 -10.75 9.88 4.55
C GLY A 151 -11.16 11.31 4.21
N ASP A 152 -10.33 12.26 4.63
CA ASP A 152 -10.50 13.68 4.31
C ASP A 152 -9.20 14.31 3.80
N GLY A 153 -9.30 15.57 3.35
CA GLY A 153 -8.18 16.32 2.79
C GLY A 153 -7.09 16.74 3.79
N SER A 154 -7.33 16.62 5.10
CA SER A 154 -6.33 16.96 6.12
C SER A 154 -5.17 15.97 6.15
N THR A 155 -5.39 14.76 5.63
CA THR A 155 -4.41 13.67 5.63
C THR A 155 -3.72 13.48 4.28
N ILE A 156 -3.53 14.52 3.46
CA ILE A 156 -2.81 14.42 2.17
C ILE A 156 -1.38 15.01 2.32
N PRO A 157 -0.43 14.34 3.00
CA PRO A 157 0.89 14.90 3.22
C PRO A 157 1.81 14.79 2.00
N VAL A 158 2.78 15.69 1.93
CA VAL A 158 4.03 15.51 1.18
C VAL A 158 5.16 15.83 2.14
N PHE A 159 5.98 14.85 2.47
CA PHE A 159 7.03 14.97 3.47
C PHE A 159 8.35 15.33 2.81
N ALA A 160 8.96 16.44 3.23
CA ALA A 160 10.32 16.78 2.83
C ALA A 160 11.32 15.91 3.58
N THR A 161 12.19 15.22 2.85
CA THR A 161 13.25 14.38 3.41
C THR A 161 14.57 14.67 2.69
N PRO A 162 15.74 14.26 3.24
CA PRO A 162 17.02 14.36 2.55
C PRO A 162 17.09 13.57 1.23
N ILE A 163 16.18 12.62 0.97
CA ILE A 163 16.11 11.86 -0.29
C ILE A 163 15.05 12.40 -1.26
N GLY A 164 14.44 13.55 -0.94
CA GLY A 164 13.39 14.19 -1.73
C GLY A 164 12.04 14.24 -1.03
N LYS A 165 11.06 14.83 -1.70
CA LYS A 165 9.69 14.99 -1.21
C LYS A 165 8.83 13.78 -1.55
N ILE A 166 8.41 13.05 -0.51
CA ILE A 166 7.68 11.79 -0.63
C ILE A 166 6.22 12.01 -0.28
N GLY A 167 5.31 11.48 -1.09
CA GLY A 167 3.87 11.42 -0.81
C GLY A 167 3.27 10.15 -1.38
N ALA A 168 2.00 9.88 -1.05
CA ALA A 168 1.30 8.72 -1.58
C ALA A 168 -0.17 8.97 -1.88
N ALA A 169 -0.71 8.21 -2.85
CA ALA A 169 -2.13 8.12 -3.16
C ALA A 169 -2.51 6.67 -3.42
N ILE A 170 -3.63 6.21 -2.85
CA ILE A 170 -3.97 4.80 -2.81
C ILE A 170 -4.89 4.44 -3.99
N CYS A 171 -4.45 3.47 -4.81
CA CYS A 171 -5.28 2.84 -5.84
C CYS A 171 -5.98 3.90 -6.73
N TRP A 172 -7.32 3.92 -6.78
CA TRP A 172 -8.07 4.79 -7.69
C TRP A 172 -8.13 6.27 -7.28
N GLU A 173 -7.56 6.67 -6.15
CA GLU A 173 -7.32 8.09 -5.86
C GLU A 173 -6.44 8.76 -6.93
N ASN A 174 -5.57 7.97 -7.57
CA ASN A 174 -4.75 8.39 -8.70
C ASN A 174 -5.55 8.86 -9.92
N ARG A 175 -6.85 8.56 -9.98
CA ARG A 175 -7.75 9.08 -11.03
C ARG A 175 -8.36 10.44 -10.68
N MET A 176 -8.22 10.91 -9.44
CA MET A 176 -8.78 12.18 -8.98
C MET A 176 -7.84 13.33 -9.37
N PRO A 177 -8.21 14.18 -10.34
CA PRO A 177 -7.31 15.25 -10.81
C PRO A 177 -7.01 16.27 -9.70
N LEU A 178 -8.00 16.62 -8.88
CA LEU A 178 -7.80 17.59 -7.80
C LEU A 178 -6.83 17.10 -6.71
N LEU A 179 -6.84 15.79 -6.40
CA LEU A 179 -5.88 15.20 -5.48
C LEU A 179 -4.46 15.29 -6.05
N ARG A 180 -4.28 14.87 -7.30
CA ARG A 180 -2.98 14.94 -7.98
C ARG A 180 -2.46 16.38 -8.06
N THR A 181 -3.30 17.32 -8.50
CA THR A 181 -2.95 18.75 -8.53
C THR A 181 -2.57 19.27 -7.14
N ALA A 182 -3.25 18.85 -6.08
CA ALA A 182 -2.88 19.23 -4.71
C ALA A 182 -1.51 18.67 -4.29
N MET A 183 -1.18 17.43 -4.67
CA MET A 183 0.15 16.84 -4.41
C MET A 183 1.26 17.54 -5.21
N TYR A 184 1.00 17.87 -6.48
CA TYR A 184 1.92 18.66 -7.31
C TYR A 184 2.13 20.07 -6.74
N GLY A 185 1.06 20.72 -6.26
CA GLY A 185 1.14 22.02 -5.60
C GLY A 185 2.00 22.02 -4.33
N LYS A 186 2.20 20.85 -3.70
CA LYS A 186 3.12 20.65 -2.56
C LYS A 186 4.55 20.29 -3.01
N GLY A 187 4.77 20.11 -4.31
CA GLY A 187 6.06 19.82 -4.93
C GLY A 187 6.53 18.40 -4.72
N ILE A 188 5.64 17.40 -4.83
CA ILE A 188 6.03 15.98 -4.72
C ILE A 188 7.08 15.59 -5.77
N GLU A 189 8.10 14.83 -5.34
CA GLU A 189 9.19 14.35 -6.22
C GLU A 189 9.15 12.82 -6.36
N ILE A 190 8.81 12.13 -5.27
CA ILE A 190 8.65 10.67 -5.22
C ILE A 190 7.18 10.37 -4.87
N TYR A 191 6.45 9.89 -5.87
CA TYR A 191 5.03 9.59 -5.80
C TYR A 191 4.82 8.09 -5.58
N CYS A 192 4.48 7.70 -4.35
CA CYS A 192 4.17 6.30 -4.03
C CYS A 192 2.69 5.99 -4.33
N ALA A 193 2.44 4.93 -5.10
CA ALA A 193 1.09 4.51 -5.49
C ALA A 193 0.82 3.05 -5.13
N PRO A 194 0.61 2.71 -3.84
CA PRO A 194 0.15 1.38 -3.46
C PRO A 194 -1.20 1.06 -4.09
N THR A 195 -1.37 -0.17 -4.58
CA THR A 195 -2.58 -0.59 -5.30
C THR A 195 -2.91 -2.06 -5.10
N ALA A 196 -4.17 -2.42 -5.29
CA ALA A 196 -4.66 -3.78 -5.47
C ALA A 196 -5.15 -4.07 -6.91
N ASP A 197 -4.93 -3.13 -7.84
CA ASP A 197 -5.32 -3.21 -9.25
C ASP A 197 -4.19 -3.78 -10.12
N SER A 198 -4.41 -4.94 -10.74
CA SER A 198 -3.42 -5.62 -11.59
C SER A 198 -3.72 -5.53 -13.09
N ARG A 199 -4.63 -4.64 -13.53
CA ARG A 199 -5.01 -4.48 -14.94
C ARG A 199 -4.01 -3.60 -15.69
N ASP A 200 -3.86 -3.80 -17.00
CA ASP A 200 -2.93 -3.05 -17.85
C ASP A 200 -3.22 -1.54 -17.87
N THR A 201 -4.49 -1.15 -17.67
CA THR A 201 -4.89 0.26 -17.55
C THR A 201 -4.22 0.99 -16.38
N TRP A 202 -3.78 0.26 -15.35
CA TRP A 202 -3.03 0.84 -14.23
C TRP A 202 -1.67 1.38 -14.69
N GLN A 203 -0.93 0.60 -15.47
CA GLN A 203 0.38 1.02 -15.98
C GLN A 203 0.27 2.31 -16.81
N ALA A 204 -0.71 2.37 -17.71
CA ALA A 204 -0.96 3.58 -18.50
C ALA A 204 -1.27 4.80 -17.63
N THR A 205 -2.02 4.60 -16.54
CA THR A 205 -2.33 5.67 -15.56
C THR A 205 -1.06 6.15 -14.87
N MET A 206 -0.21 5.23 -14.38
CA MET A 206 1.03 5.59 -13.69
C MET A 206 2.02 6.29 -14.63
N THR A 207 2.11 5.87 -15.90
CA THR A 207 2.92 6.55 -16.92
C THR A 207 2.46 7.98 -17.14
N HIS A 208 1.15 8.19 -17.27
CA HIS A 208 0.58 9.51 -17.43
C HIS A 208 0.89 10.42 -16.23
N ILE A 209 0.74 9.91 -15.00
CA ILE A 209 1.00 10.68 -13.77
C ILE A 209 2.48 11.07 -13.65
N ALA A 210 3.40 10.17 -13.99
CA ALA A 210 4.83 10.49 -14.01
C ALA A 210 5.11 11.67 -14.94
N LEU A 211 4.56 11.63 -16.16
CA LEU A 211 4.73 12.71 -17.15
C LEU A 211 4.04 14.02 -16.75
N GLU A 212 2.82 13.95 -16.25
CA GLU A 212 2.03 15.12 -15.85
C GLU A 212 2.64 15.80 -14.62
N GLY A 213 3.08 15.02 -13.63
CA GLY A 213 3.58 15.53 -12.36
C GLY A 213 5.06 15.91 -12.36
N GLY A 214 5.85 15.45 -13.33
CA GLY A 214 7.30 15.69 -13.30
C GLY A 214 8.02 14.87 -12.22
N CYS A 215 7.42 13.78 -11.72
CA CYS A 215 7.86 13.05 -10.53
C CYS A 215 8.16 11.58 -10.82
N PHE A 216 8.92 10.93 -9.95
CA PHE A 216 9.13 9.48 -9.99
C PHE A 216 7.92 8.77 -9.41
N VAL A 217 7.31 7.85 -10.16
CA VAL A 217 6.17 7.07 -9.68
C VAL A 217 6.62 5.67 -9.25
N LEU A 218 6.36 5.33 -8.00
CA LEU A 218 6.65 4.05 -7.36
C LEU A 218 5.36 3.31 -7.04
N SER A 219 4.94 2.41 -7.92
CA SER A 219 3.73 1.60 -7.71
C SER A 219 4.06 0.27 -7.04
N ALA A 220 3.27 -0.13 -6.05
CA ALA A 220 3.43 -1.40 -5.34
C ALA A 220 2.10 -2.16 -5.30
N ASN A 221 2.09 -3.37 -5.85
CA ASN A 221 0.94 -4.27 -5.85
C ASN A 221 1.34 -5.61 -5.23
N GLN A 222 0.37 -6.28 -4.63
CA GLN A 222 0.55 -7.62 -4.07
C GLN A 222 0.50 -8.69 -5.18
N PHE A 223 1.31 -9.73 -5.04
CA PHE A 223 1.09 -11.00 -5.75
C PHE A 223 0.43 -11.97 -4.79
N CYS A 224 -0.72 -12.53 -5.18
CA CYS A 224 -1.47 -13.43 -4.33
C CYS A 224 -2.03 -14.61 -5.12
N ARG A 225 -1.97 -15.79 -4.51
CA ARG A 225 -2.65 -17.02 -4.92
C ARG A 225 -3.79 -17.34 -3.95
N ARG A 226 -4.70 -18.21 -4.36
CA ARG A 226 -5.81 -18.67 -3.51
C ARG A 226 -5.31 -19.18 -2.16
N LYS A 227 -4.19 -19.92 -2.10
CA LYS A 227 -3.61 -20.46 -0.87
C LYS A 227 -3.11 -19.42 0.14
N ASP A 228 -2.96 -18.16 -0.28
CA ASP A 228 -2.55 -17.08 0.63
C ASP A 228 -3.72 -16.57 1.50
N TYR A 229 -4.93 -17.10 1.27
CA TYR A 229 -6.14 -16.80 2.03
C TYR A 229 -6.64 -18.07 2.74
N PRO A 230 -7.38 -17.96 3.86
CA PRO A 230 -7.88 -19.12 4.59
C PRO A 230 -8.66 -20.10 3.68
N PRO A 231 -8.56 -21.41 3.92
CA PRO A 231 -9.26 -22.40 3.10
C PRO A 231 -10.78 -22.31 3.29
N PRO A 232 -11.60 -22.85 2.37
CA PRO A 232 -13.04 -22.97 2.60
C PRO A 232 -13.33 -23.87 3.82
N PRO A 233 -14.38 -23.59 4.61
CA PRO A 233 -15.38 -22.55 4.39
C PRO A 233 -14.98 -21.18 4.96
N GLU A 234 -13.80 -21.01 5.55
CA GLU A 234 -13.41 -19.79 6.29
C GLU A 234 -13.28 -18.55 5.40
N TYR A 235 -12.85 -18.72 4.15
CA TYR A 235 -12.80 -17.65 3.16
C TYR A 235 -13.24 -18.17 1.78
N VAL A 236 -14.18 -17.48 1.15
CA VAL A 236 -14.72 -17.84 -0.16
C VAL A 236 -14.61 -16.64 -1.08
N PHE A 237 -13.99 -16.83 -2.24
CA PHE A 237 -13.93 -15.82 -3.28
C PHE A 237 -15.26 -15.82 -4.03
N LEU A 238 -16.02 -14.74 -3.90
CA LEU A 238 -17.25 -14.54 -4.65
C LEU A 238 -16.92 -13.99 -6.04
N GLY A 239 -17.75 -14.36 -7.03
CA GLY A 239 -17.66 -13.82 -8.39
C GLY A 239 -16.60 -14.44 -9.28
N THR A 240 -16.07 -15.62 -8.92
CA THR A 240 -15.27 -16.44 -9.84
C THR A 240 -16.17 -17.46 -10.53
N GLU A 241 -16.07 -17.55 -11.85
CA GLU A 241 -16.83 -18.54 -12.64
C GLU A 241 -16.25 -19.96 -12.52
N GLU A 242 -14.98 -20.07 -12.07
CA GLU A 242 -14.25 -21.31 -11.91
C GLU A 242 -13.92 -21.60 -10.44
N ASP A 243 -13.82 -22.89 -10.10
CA ASP A 243 -13.29 -23.35 -8.83
C ASP A 243 -11.79 -23.01 -8.73
N LEU A 244 -11.45 -22.12 -7.79
CA LEU A 244 -10.05 -21.74 -7.56
C LEU A 244 -9.28 -22.88 -6.89
N THR A 245 -8.25 -23.38 -7.56
CA THR A 245 -7.24 -24.26 -6.96
C THR A 245 -6.31 -23.46 -6.03
N PRO A 246 -5.58 -24.10 -5.09
CA PRO A 246 -4.64 -23.41 -4.21
C PRO A 246 -3.60 -22.52 -4.95
N ASP A 247 -3.20 -22.89 -6.16
CA ASP A 247 -2.22 -22.14 -6.96
C ASP A 247 -2.84 -21.12 -7.92
N SER A 248 -4.17 -21.06 -8.03
CA SER A 248 -4.85 -20.05 -8.84
C SER A 248 -4.47 -18.64 -8.39
N VAL A 249 -4.02 -17.82 -9.34
CA VAL A 249 -3.62 -16.43 -9.10
C VAL A 249 -4.86 -15.56 -8.92
N VAL A 250 -4.98 -14.92 -7.76
CA VAL A 250 -6.09 -14.01 -7.44
C VAL A 250 -5.68 -12.53 -7.53
N CYS A 251 -4.38 -12.25 -7.44
CA CYS A 251 -3.79 -10.96 -7.79
C CYS A 251 -2.43 -11.17 -8.46
N ALA A 252 -2.27 -10.66 -9.68
CA ALA A 252 -1.13 -11.01 -10.52
C ALA A 252 0.16 -10.23 -10.22
N GLY A 253 0.15 -9.24 -9.32
CA GLY A 253 1.34 -8.47 -8.95
C GLY A 253 1.97 -7.59 -10.05
N ARG A 254 1.61 -7.80 -11.33
CA ARG A 254 2.18 -7.20 -12.56
C ARG A 254 2.29 -5.66 -12.63
N GLN A 255 2.00 -4.93 -11.55
CA GLN A 255 1.97 -3.49 -11.47
C GLN A 255 2.97 -2.89 -10.46
N CYS A 256 4.03 -3.62 -10.10
CA CYS A 256 5.19 -3.07 -9.40
C CYS A 256 6.14 -2.43 -10.41
N HIS A 257 6.15 -1.10 -10.50
CA HIS A 257 6.92 -0.37 -11.52
C HIS A 257 7.55 0.90 -10.96
N TYR A 258 8.74 1.19 -11.46
CA TYR A 258 9.37 2.50 -11.45
C TYR A 258 9.06 3.17 -12.78
N ILE A 259 8.48 4.36 -12.74
CA ILE A 259 8.29 5.16 -13.95
C ILE A 259 9.07 6.46 -13.76
N THR A 260 10.07 6.64 -14.62
CA THR A 260 11.01 7.76 -14.60
C THR A 260 10.75 8.70 -15.78
N ILE A 261 11.18 9.94 -15.65
CA ILE A 261 11.32 10.88 -16.76
C ILE A 261 12.80 10.89 -17.15
N GLY A 262 13.18 10.09 -18.15
CA GLY A 262 14.57 9.98 -18.63
C GLY A 262 15.29 8.67 -18.31
N ASN A 263 16.44 8.46 -18.96
CA ASN A 263 17.26 7.24 -18.86
C ASN A 263 17.92 7.13 -17.47
N CYS A 264 17.40 6.25 -16.63
CA CYS A 264 18.09 5.78 -15.43
C CYS A 264 18.33 4.26 -15.55
N SER A 265 19.59 3.87 -15.71
CA SER A 265 20.05 2.48 -15.72
C SER A 265 20.31 1.99 -14.29
N GLY A 266 19.67 0.88 -13.91
CA GLY A 266 19.97 0.13 -12.68
C GLY A 266 18.82 0.03 -11.70
N TRP A 267 17.83 -0.82 -11.98
CA TRP A 267 16.77 -1.18 -11.03
C TRP A 267 16.62 -2.70 -10.93
N THR A 268 16.39 -3.18 -9.72
CA THR A 268 16.09 -4.59 -9.43
C THR A 268 14.69 -4.65 -8.80
N GLN A 269 13.80 -5.42 -9.42
CA GLN A 269 12.49 -5.77 -8.88
C GLN A 269 12.65 -7.03 -8.02
N LEU A 270 12.12 -7.01 -6.80
CA LEU A 270 12.14 -8.15 -5.86
C LEU A 270 10.73 -8.70 -5.68
#